data_AF-A0A2P4YNT0-F1
#
_entry.id   AF-A0A2P4YNT0-F1
#
_cell.length_a   1.000
_cell.length_b   1.000
_cell.length_c   1.000
_cell.angle_alpha   90.00
_cell.angle_beta   90.00
_cell.angle_gamma   90.00
#
_symmetry.space_group_name_H-M   'P 1'
#
loop_
_entity.id
_entity.type
_entity.pdbx_description
1 polymer ?
#
loop_
_entity_poly.entity_id
_entity_poly.type
_entity_poly.pdbx_seq_one_letter_code
_entity_poly.pdbx_strand_id
1 'polypeptide(L)'
;MILDAQGFILGNVTVNDAEYHGLLKGLTLAIEQGIQDIVVVGDSRIAIQQAQGLINYNQPNLQRKLAEYEVLKTKFNSVRLVHVKREFNQAADYLASKTLALGESWKVEDADEQTHLQLVSKIHEKLVKPKVLPNAGIQKDDPQGVETLNVPGPECAPLPAAAKVFAVITRAQTQESEIQGEPMGPLEYQAERWRRIKVHQDKDDYLLQLKDFLRGNTEKLLHAQARKLAKVADDFVLDSREVLYRLSQSTRDRPRDMVDELRLVVPKALQPDILHYAHEDFQGGHQGITRTYEKLRSEFYWHGMYADVEVFVKECVDCASGKGRPQNPGPSPGNIEPRRPFEVVSMDFVTHLPKSDRGNTFLLLFQDSFSGFVMCKPMSSTTAQDVAEVYEEQVFRRFGASSMLRHDQDPRFMSEVFTRF
;
A
#
# COMPACT_ATOMS: atom_id res chain seq x y z
N MET A 1 22.14 -18.99 9.89
CA MET A 1 23.51 -18.96 9.34
C MET A 1 23.49 -18.29 7.98
N ILE A 2 24.17 -17.16 7.86
CA ILE A 2 24.40 -16.44 6.59
C ILE A 2 25.59 -17.11 5.89
N LEU A 3 25.47 -17.44 4.60
CA LEU A 3 26.59 -18.00 3.82
C LEU A 3 27.41 -16.91 3.11
N ASP A 4 26.74 -15.86 2.63
CA ASP A 4 27.39 -14.73 1.98
C ASP A 4 26.49 -13.50 2.11
N ALA A 5 27.11 -12.32 2.26
CA ALA A 5 26.44 -11.03 2.32
C ALA A 5 27.36 -9.98 1.69
N GLN A 6 26.87 -9.34 0.64
CA GLN A 6 27.65 -8.41 -0.18
C GLN A 6 26.83 -7.16 -0.46
N GLY A 7 27.53 -6.04 -0.60
CA GLY A 7 26.96 -4.76 -0.97
C GLY A 7 27.60 -4.24 -2.26
N PHE A 8 26.79 -3.74 -3.19
CA PHE A 8 27.25 -3.28 -4.50
C PHE A 8 26.89 -1.82 -4.74
N ILE A 9 27.87 -1.01 -5.15
CA ILE A 9 27.60 0.36 -5.58
C ILE A 9 27.09 0.37 -7.02
N LEU A 10 25.98 1.08 -7.25
CA LEU A 10 25.36 1.21 -8.56
C LEU A 10 25.28 2.69 -8.94
N GLY A 11 25.97 3.08 -10.01
CA GLY A 11 25.95 4.45 -10.52
C GLY A 11 24.76 4.72 -11.44
N ASN A 12 24.07 5.85 -11.26
CA ASN A 12 23.01 6.34 -12.15
C ASN A 12 21.89 5.32 -12.46
N VAL A 13 21.52 4.51 -11.47
CA VAL A 13 20.42 3.54 -11.62
C VAL A 13 19.16 4.04 -10.94
N THR A 14 18.01 3.69 -11.50
CA THR A 14 16.75 3.86 -10.78
C THR A 14 16.69 2.89 -9.61
N VAL A 15 15.71 3.11 -8.75
CA VAL A 15 15.33 2.18 -7.70
C VAL A 15 15.08 0.79 -8.24
N ASN A 16 14.20 0.69 -9.24
CA ASN A 16 13.77 -0.59 -9.76
C ASN A 16 14.97 -1.30 -10.40
N ASP A 17 15.88 -0.53 -10.98
CA ASP A 17 17.14 -1.04 -11.47
C ASP A 17 18.03 -1.64 -10.37
N ALA A 18 18.07 -1.04 -9.18
CA ALA A 18 18.75 -1.59 -8.01
C ALA A 18 18.06 -2.88 -7.52
N GLU A 19 16.72 -2.93 -7.54
CA GLU A 19 15.91 -4.12 -7.15
C GLU A 19 16.25 -5.33 -8.00
N TYR A 20 16.23 -5.16 -9.32
CA TYR A 20 16.60 -6.23 -10.23
C TYR A 20 18.09 -6.57 -10.15
N HIS A 21 18.96 -5.58 -9.93
CA HIS A 21 20.39 -5.85 -9.80
C HIS A 21 20.68 -6.71 -8.56
N GLY A 22 20.06 -6.37 -7.43
CA GLY A 22 20.09 -7.19 -6.21
C GLY A 22 19.67 -8.62 -6.53
N LEU A 23 18.46 -8.80 -7.07
CA LEU A 23 17.91 -10.11 -7.44
C LEU A 23 18.88 -10.95 -8.29
N LEU A 24 19.40 -10.39 -9.38
CA LEU A 24 20.30 -11.10 -10.30
C LEU A 24 21.63 -11.49 -9.64
N LYS A 25 22.22 -10.60 -8.85
CA LYS A 25 23.44 -10.89 -8.10
C LYS A 25 23.23 -11.98 -7.04
N GLY A 26 22.12 -11.93 -6.32
CA GLY A 26 21.76 -12.96 -5.35
C GLY A 26 21.62 -14.34 -5.97
N LEU A 27 20.97 -14.44 -7.15
CA LEU A 27 20.87 -15.70 -7.90
C LEU A 27 22.23 -16.17 -8.41
N THR A 28 23.09 -15.26 -8.86
CA THR A 28 24.44 -15.60 -9.36
C THR A 28 25.29 -16.18 -8.23
N LEU A 29 25.30 -15.54 -7.06
CA LEU A 29 25.97 -16.04 -5.85
C LEU A 29 25.45 -17.41 -5.41
N ALA A 30 24.14 -17.63 -5.50
CA ALA A 30 23.56 -18.93 -5.17
C ALA A 30 24.02 -20.04 -6.12
N ILE A 31 24.15 -19.75 -7.43
CA ILE A 31 24.69 -20.69 -8.42
C ILE A 31 26.17 -21.00 -8.14
N GLU A 32 26.97 -19.98 -7.83
CA GLU A 32 28.40 -20.15 -7.48
C GLU A 32 28.59 -21.03 -6.24
N GLN A 33 27.64 -20.98 -5.29
CA GLN A 33 27.61 -21.83 -4.10
C GLN A 33 26.96 -23.21 -4.34
N GLY A 34 26.60 -23.54 -5.59
CA GLY A 34 26.02 -24.83 -5.96
C GLY A 34 24.59 -25.06 -5.44
N ILE A 35 23.86 -23.99 -5.10
CA ILE A 35 22.49 -24.08 -4.59
C ILE A 35 21.52 -24.30 -5.76
N GLN A 36 20.72 -25.35 -5.69
CA GLN A 36 19.77 -25.71 -6.75
C GLN A 36 18.31 -25.37 -6.41
N ASP A 37 17.98 -25.19 -5.12
CA ASP A 37 16.65 -24.82 -4.65
C ASP A 37 16.74 -23.55 -3.80
N ILE A 38 16.02 -22.49 -4.20
CA ILE A 38 16.12 -21.17 -3.55
C ILE A 38 14.76 -20.52 -3.31
N VAL A 39 14.66 -19.84 -2.18
CA VAL A 39 13.57 -18.90 -1.87
C VAL A 39 14.17 -17.52 -1.87
N VAL A 40 13.83 -16.72 -2.87
CA VAL A 40 14.22 -15.32 -2.95
C VAL A 40 13.19 -14.50 -2.20
N VAL A 41 13.67 -13.73 -1.23
CA VAL A 41 12.85 -12.82 -0.45
C VAL A 41 13.24 -11.40 -0.76
N GLY A 42 12.25 -10.58 -1.13
CA GLY A 42 12.42 -9.15 -1.39
C GLY A 42 11.26 -8.34 -0.84
N ASP A 43 11.51 -7.07 -0.53
CA ASP A 43 10.54 -6.10 -0.02
C ASP A 43 9.99 -5.17 -1.12
N SER A 44 10.55 -5.23 -2.33
CA SER A 44 9.93 -4.62 -3.52
C SER A 44 8.86 -5.53 -4.12
N ARG A 45 7.59 -5.26 -3.77
CA ARG A 45 6.44 -5.99 -4.31
C ARG A 45 6.38 -5.98 -5.84
N ILE A 46 6.70 -4.84 -6.46
CA ILE A 46 6.68 -4.69 -7.92
C ILE A 46 7.74 -5.58 -8.57
N ALA A 47 8.98 -5.54 -8.08
CA ALA A 47 10.07 -6.37 -8.62
C ALA A 47 9.75 -7.87 -8.48
N ILE A 48 9.21 -8.28 -7.33
CA ILE A 48 8.78 -9.66 -7.08
C ILE A 48 7.64 -10.07 -8.02
N GLN A 49 6.59 -9.26 -8.16
CA GLN A 49 5.42 -9.59 -9.00
C GLN A 49 5.76 -9.61 -10.50
N GLN A 50 6.66 -8.72 -10.94
CA GLN A 50 7.14 -8.73 -12.32
C GLN A 50 8.02 -9.95 -12.60
N ALA A 51 8.94 -10.32 -11.69
CA ALA A 51 9.74 -11.53 -11.81
C ALA A 51 8.90 -12.84 -11.69
N GLN A 52 7.69 -12.75 -11.12
CA GLN A 52 6.69 -13.82 -11.15
C GLN A 52 5.88 -13.87 -12.46
N GLY A 53 5.99 -12.86 -13.33
CA GLY A 53 5.19 -12.74 -14.55
C GLY A 53 3.74 -12.30 -14.32
N LEU A 54 3.41 -11.78 -13.13
CA LEU A 54 2.05 -11.34 -12.78
C LEU A 54 1.72 -9.95 -13.35
N ILE A 55 2.74 -9.15 -13.68
CA ILE A 55 2.61 -7.77 -14.14
C ILE A 55 3.55 -7.53 -15.32
N ASN A 56 3.00 -6.97 -16.42
CA ASN A 56 3.75 -6.60 -17.62
C ASN A 56 4.49 -5.27 -17.48
N TYR A 57 5.53 -5.05 -18.28
CA TYR A 57 6.39 -3.87 -18.19
C TYR A 57 6.78 -3.34 -19.58
N ASN A 58 6.82 -2.00 -19.70
CA ASN A 58 7.02 -1.29 -20.97
C ASN A 58 8.42 -0.65 -21.12
N GLN A 59 9.30 -0.75 -20.12
CA GLN A 59 10.64 -0.14 -20.16
C GLN A 59 11.70 -1.12 -20.73
N PRO A 60 12.50 -0.72 -21.74
CA PRO A 60 13.49 -1.59 -22.40
C PRO A 60 14.62 -2.10 -21.49
N ASN A 61 15.08 -1.29 -20.53
CA ASN A 61 16.17 -1.67 -19.63
C ASN A 61 15.76 -2.79 -18.66
N LEU A 62 14.50 -2.78 -18.19
CA LEU A 62 13.94 -3.82 -17.35
C LEU A 62 13.66 -5.11 -18.14
N GLN A 63 13.29 -5.01 -19.43
CA GLN A 63 13.16 -6.17 -20.33
C GLN A 63 14.45 -6.97 -20.44
N ARG A 64 15.59 -6.29 -20.54
CA ARG A 64 16.89 -6.95 -20.57
C ARG A 64 17.20 -7.69 -19.27
N LYS A 65 16.91 -7.06 -18.12
CA LYS A 65 17.15 -7.65 -16.78
C LYS A 65 16.24 -8.84 -16.50
N LEU A 66 14.99 -8.81 -16.97
CA LEU A 66 14.09 -9.94 -16.81
C LEU A 66 14.47 -11.12 -17.71
N ALA A 67 14.93 -10.86 -18.93
CA ALA A 67 15.48 -11.92 -19.79
C ALA A 67 16.71 -12.58 -19.13
N GLU A 68 17.57 -11.80 -18.49
CA GLU A 68 18.71 -12.32 -17.71
C GLU A 68 18.24 -13.15 -16.50
N TYR A 69 17.21 -12.68 -15.79
CA TYR A 69 16.58 -13.43 -14.69
C TYR A 69 16.00 -14.76 -15.16
N GLU A 70 15.25 -14.80 -16.28
CA GLU A 70 14.68 -16.04 -16.81
C GLU A 70 15.78 -17.03 -17.23
N VAL A 71 16.90 -16.55 -17.79
CA VAL A 71 18.06 -17.41 -18.08
C VAL A 71 18.65 -17.98 -16.78
N LEU A 72 18.84 -17.17 -15.74
CA LEU A 72 19.37 -17.64 -14.45
C LEU A 72 18.41 -18.62 -13.77
N LYS A 73 17.11 -18.38 -13.85
CA LYS A 73 16.06 -19.23 -13.28
C LYS A 73 16.08 -20.66 -13.85
N THR A 74 16.42 -20.83 -15.13
CA THR A 74 16.55 -22.19 -15.73
C THR A 74 17.66 -23.04 -15.12
N LYS A 75 18.61 -22.42 -14.40
CA LYS A 75 19.74 -23.11 -13.75
C LYS A 75 19.39 -23.65 -12.35
N PHE A 76 18.19 -23.38 -11.85
CA PHE A 76 17.70 -23.88 -10.56
C PHE A 76 16.61 -24.94 -10.78
N ASN A 77 16.53 -25.91 -9.86
CA ASN A 77 15.43 -26.88 -9.82
C ASN A 77 14.14 -26.24 -9.29
N SER A 78 14.28 -25.34 -8.30
CA SER A 78 13.16 -24.60 -7.73
C SER A 78 13.57 -23.16 -7.36
N VAL A 79 12.81 -22.19 -7.86
CA VAL A 79 12.90 -20.78 -7.47
C VAL A 79 11.54 -20.33 -6.98
N ARG A 80 11.45 -19.92 -5.71
CA ARG A 80 10.25 -19.29 -5.16
C ARG A 80 10.53 -17.85 -4.80
N LEU A 81 9.70 -16.94 -5.31
CA LEU A 81 9.77 -15.52 -5.02
C LEU A 81 8.74 -15.18 -3.93
N VAL A 82 9.18 -14.58 -2.83
CA VAL A 82 8.31 -14.21 -1.70
C VAL A 82 8.47 -12.74 -1.37
N HIS A 83 7.35 -12.02 -1.40
CA HIS A 83 7.30 -10.64 -0.93
C HIS A 83 7.19 -10.58 0.60
N VAL A 84 8.01 -9.75 1.24
CA VAL A 84 7.94 -9.44 2.67
C VAL A 84 7.83 -7.95 2.91
N LYS A 85 7.20 -7.55 4.02
CA LYS A 85 7.23 -6.13 4.39
C LYS A 85 8.67 -5.75 4.78
N ARG A 86 9.04 -4.50 4.55
CA ARG A 86 10.36 -3.94 4.84
C ARG A 86 10.84 -4.18 6.28
N GLU A 87 9.92 -4.14 7.24
CA GLU A 87 10.19 -4.46 8.65
C GLU A 87 10.80 -5.86 8.88
N PHE A 88 10.63 -6.79 7.94
CA PHE A 88 11.21 -8.13 7.97
C PHE A 88 12.52 -8.24 7.18
N ASN A 89 12.87 -7.25 6.33
CA ASN A 89 14.06 -7.25 5.47
C ASN A 89 15.12 -6.22 5.93
N GLN A 90 15.17 -5.90 7.24
CA GLN A 90 16.08 -4.88 7.78
C GLN A 90 17.58 -5.17 7.52
N ALA A 91 17.94 -6.43 7.30
CA ALA A 91 19.29 -6.82 6.90
C ALA A 91 19.68 -6.23 5.52
N ALA A 92 18.75 -6.17 4.57
CA ALA A 92 18.99 -5.57 3.26
C ALA A 92 19.17 -4.04 3.37
N ASP A 93 18.35 -3.38 4.21
CA ASP A 93 18.46 -1.95 4.49
C ASP A 93 19.83 -1.59 5.10
N TYR A 94 20.34 -2.43 6.02
CA TYR A 94 21.67 -2.26 6.60
C TYR A 94 22.78 -2.37 5.55
N LEU A 95 22.75 -3.43 4.73
CA LEU A 95 23.76 -3.63 3.68
C LEU A 95 23.78 -2.47 2.68
N ALA A 96 22.60 -2.04 2.20
CA ALA A 96 22.49 -0.93 1.27
C ALA A 96 23.03 0.39 1.87
N SER A 97 22.69 0.67 3.12
CA SER A 97 23.14 1.89 3.81
C SER A 97 24.65 1.90 4.00
N LYS A 98 25.25 0.76 4.38
CA LYS A 98 26.70 0.64 4.56
C LYS A 98 27.47 0.71 3.24
N THR A 99 26.94 0.12 2.16
CA THR A 99 27.52 0.28 0.81
C THR A 99 27.55 1.74 0.37
N LEU A 100 26.49 2.50 0.63
CA LEU A 100 26.45 3.93 0.31
C LEU A 100 27.45 4.73 1.12
N ALA A 101 27.65 4.38 2.40
CA ALA A 101 28.63 5.04 3.26
C ALA A 101 30.08 4.76 2.84
N LEU A 102 30.39 3.51 2.45
CA LEU A 102 31.72 3.12 1.99
C LEU A 102 32.04 3.67 0.59
N GLY A 103 31.02 3.89 -0.25
CA GLY A 103 31.23 4.36 -1.63
C GLY A 103 31.83 3.31 -2.56
N GLU A 104 31.97 2.05 -2.11
CA GLU A 104 32.52 0.94 -2.88
C GLU A 104 31.75 -0.37 -2.65
N SER A 105 31.98 -1.36 -3.52
CA SER A 105 31.40 -2.69 -3.35
C SER A 105 32.23 -3.48 -2.34
N TRP A 106 31.56 -4.18 -1.43
CA TRP A 106 32.20 -4.82 -0.27
C TRP A 106 31.51 -6.12 0.12
N LYS A 107 32.19 -6.94 0.93
CA LYS A 107 31.69 -8.22 1.46
C LYS A 107 31.79 -8.23 2.98
N VAL A 108 30.80 -8.83 3.64
CA VAL A 108 30.80 -8.99 5.10
C VAL A 108 31.77 -10.12 5.49
N GLU A 109 32.94 -9.75 5.99
CA GLU A 109 33.94 -10.69 6.49
C GLU A 109 33.87 -10.86 8.02
N ASP A 110 33.35 -9.86 8.73
CA ASP A 110 33.28 -9.85 10.19
C ASP A 110 32.15 -10.74 10.75
N ALA A 111 32.48 -11.53 11.78
CA ALA A 111 31.57 -12.49 12.39
C ALA A 111 30.49 -11.82 13.24
N ASP A 112 30.79 -10.67 13.85
CA ASP A 112 29.82 -9.92 14.64
C ASP A 112 28.78 -9.26 13.73
N GLU A 113 29.19 -8.74 12.57
CA GLU A 113 28.28 -8.25 11.53
C GLU A 113 27.38 -9.34 10.93
N GLN A 114 27.91 -10.54 10.69
CA GLN A 114 27.10 -11.67 10.25
C GLN A 114 26.06 -12.07 11.31
N THR A 115 26.39 -11.92 12.59
CA THR A 115 25.45 -12.18 13.69
C THR A 115 24.39 -11.08 13.77
N HIS A 116 24.78 -9.81 13.58
CA HIS A 116 23.86 -8.68 13.50
C HIS A 116 22.83 -8.86 12.37
N LEU A 117 23.29 -9.21 11.16
CA LEU A 117 22.43 -9.45 10.00
C LEU A 117 21.42 -10.58 10.25
N GLN A 118 21.81 -11.63 10.98
CA GLN A 118 20.90 -12.71 11.36
C GLN A 118 19.83 -12.24 12.35
N LEU A 119 20.18 -11.38 13.29
CA LEU A 119 19.26 -10.85 14.30
C LEU A 119 18.20 -9.92 13.69
N VAL A 120 18.62 -9.03 12.79
CA VAL A 120 17.72 -8.03 12.18
C VAL A 120 16.86 -8.62 11.05
N SER A 121 17.27 -9.76 10.48
CA SER A 121 16.49 -10.47 9.46
C SER A 121 15.41 -11.35 10.08
N LYS A 122 14.20 -10.79 10.23
CA LYS A 122 13.01 -11.53 10.73
C LYS A 122 12.33 -12.39 9.66
N ILE A 123 13.01 -12.67 8.56
CA ILE A 123 12.45 -13.41 7.42
C ILE A 123 12.06 -14.84 7.83
N HIS A 124 12.83 -15.47 8.71
CA HIS A 124 12.58 -16.83 9.18
C HIS A 124 11.26 -16.95 9.97
N GLU A 125 10.88 -15.92 10.74
CA GLU A 125 9.64 -15.88 11.52
C GLU A 125 8.39 -15.93 10.65
N LYS A 126 8.47 -15.39 9.41
CA LYS A 126 7.36 -15.41 8.45
C LYS A 126 7.30 -16.71 7.65
N LEU A 127 8.45 -17.32 7.37
CA LEU A 127 8.56 -18.52 6.53
C LEU A 127 8.29 -19.83 7.30
N VAL A 128 8.46 -19.82 8.63
CA VAL A 128 8.27 -20.99 9.50
C VAL A 128 7.24 -20.65 10.59
N LYS A 129 5.94 -20.90 10.33
CA LYS A 129 4.94 -20.90 11.42
C LYS A 129 5.25 -22.06 12.39
N PRO A 130 5.34 -21.85 13.72
CA PRO A 130 5.44 -22.96 14.66
C PRO A 130 4.11 -23.75 14.66
N LYS A 131 4.21 -25.09 14.62
CA LYS A 131 3.07 -25.99 14.90
C LYS A 131 2.66 -25.81 16.35
N VAL A 132 1.48 -25.21 16.59
CA VAL A 132 0.81 -25.32 17.88
C VAL A 132 0.33 -26.77 18.01
N LEU A 133 0.88 -27.50 18.99
CA LEU A 133 0.40 -28.83 19.38
C LEU A 133 -0.93 -28.67 20.14
N PRO A 134 -2.00 -29.41 19.80
CA PRO A 134 -3.26 -29.36 20.54
C PRO A 134 -3.17 -30.26 21.78
N ASN A 135 -3.23 -29.68 22.97
CA ASN A 135 -3.47 -30.44 24.20
C ASN A 135 -4.96 -30.40 24.58
N ALA A 136 -5.60 -31.55 24.33
CA ALA A 136 -6.75 -32.22 24.95
C ALA A 136 -7.74 -31.48 25.89
N GLY A 137 -9.03 -31.61 25.53
CA GLY A 137 -10.23 -31.67 26.40
C GLY A 137 -10.91 -30.32 26.61
N ILE A 138 -12.13 -30.04 26.15
CA ILE A 138 -13.38 -30.78 26.38
C ILE A 138 -14.36 -30.51 25.21
N GLN A 139 -15.04 -31.56 24.75
CA GLN A 139 -16.06 -31.59 23.69
C GLN A 139 -17.39 -30.97 24.13
N LYS A 140 -18.11 -30.35 23.16
CA LYS A 140 -19.54 -30.64 22.90
C LYS A 140 -20.00 -30.05 21.56
N ASP A 141 -20.06 -30.96 20.59
CA ASP A 141 -21.05 -31.19 19.52
C ASP A 141 -21.56 -30.04 18.63
N ASP A 142 -21.14 -30.19 17.36
CA ASP A 142 -21.62 -29.69 16.07
C ASP A 142 -23.05 -30.24 15.73
N PRO A 143 -23.81 -29.69 14.74
CA PRO A 143 -23.41 -29.81 13.33
C PRO A 143 -23.70 -28.61 12.38
N GLN A 144 -22.66 -28.26 11.62
CA GLN A 144 -22.55 -28.14 10.16
C GLN A 144 -23.44 -27.16 9.35
N GLY A 145 -22.73 -26.26 8.64
CA GLY A 145 -23.10 -25.86 7.27
C GLY A 145 -22.51 -24.54 6.78
N VAL A 146 -21.25 -24.50 6.31
CA VAL A 146 -20.83 -23.58 5.22
C VAL A 146 -19.74 -24.25 4.37
N GLU A 147 -19.97 -24.19 3.06
CA GLU A 147 -19.25 -24.82 1.96
C GLU A 147 -17.83 -24.27 1.74
N THR A 148 -16.99 -25.18 1.25
CA THR A 148 -15.64 -25.03 0.69
C THR A 148 -15.60 -24.24 -0.62
N LEU A 149 -14.55 -23.43 -0.79
CA LEU A 149 -13.74 -23.14 -2.00
C LEU A 149 -12.73 -22.04 -1.56
N ASN A 150 -11.45 -22.27 -1.32
CA ASN A 150 -10.42 -22.68 -2.27
C ASN A 150 -9.27 -23.40 -1.55
N VAL A 151 -8.85 -24.51 -2.12
CA VAL A 151 -7.67 -25.28 -1.73
C VAL A 151 -6.41 -24.44 -2.02
N PRO A 152 -5.49 -24.20 -1.06
CA PRO A 152 -4.22 -23.57 -1.34
C PRO A 152 -3.35 -24.52 -2.18
N GLY A 153 -2.90 -24.05 -3.35
CA GLY A 153 -1.90 -24.76 -4.14
C GLY A 153 -0.58 -24.97 -3.36
N PRO A 154 0.32 -25.82 -3.88
CA PRO A 154 1.58 -26.21 -3.21
C PRO A 154 2.53 -25.05 -2.88
N GLU A 155 2.23 -23.83 -3.37
CA GLU A 155 2.95 -22.60 -3.07
C GLU A 155 2.74 -22.06 -1.63
N CYS A 156 1.73 -22.56 -0.90
CA CYS A 156 1.42 -22.18 0.49
C CYS A 156 1.83 -23.23 1.54
N ALA A 157 2.59 -24.26 1.16
CA ALA A 157 3.09 -25.25 2.12
C ALA A 157 4.18 -24.65 3.04
N PRO A 158 4.15 -24.91 4.36
CA PRO A 158 5.25 -24.57 5.26
C PRO A 158 6.55 -25.21 4.79
N LEU A 159 7.64 -24.45 4.84
CA LEU A 159 8.96 -24.94 4.48
C LEU A 159 9.43 -26.05 5.44
N PRO A 160 10.09 -27.12 4.96
CA PRO A 160 10.80 -28.05 5.83
C PRO A 160 11.89 -27.32 6.62
N ALA A 161 12.17 -27.75 7.85
CA ALA A 161 13.18 -27.13 8.73
C ALA A 161 14.60 -27.06 8.13
N ALA A 162 14.86 -27.80 7.04
CA ALA A 162 16.13 -27.82 6.31
C ALA A 162 16.24 -26.74 5.20
N ALA A 163 15.20 -25.93 4.96
CA ALA A 163 15.23 -24.94 3.90
C ALA A 163 16.15 -23.77 4.26
N LYS A 164 17.27 -23.66 3.54
CA LYS A 164 18.20 -22.53 3.65
C LYS A 164 17.56 -21.29 3.01
N VAL A 165 17.32 -20.27 3.82
CA VAL A 165 16.71 -19.00 3.40
C VAL A 165 17.83 -18.00 3.08
N PHE A 166 17.87 -17.49 1.85
CA PHE A 166 18.81 -16.44 1.43
C PHE A 166 18.04 -15.16 1.07
N ALA A 167 18.40 -14.06 1.73
CA ALA A 167 17.81 -12.75 1.50
C ALA A 167 18.64 -11.98 0.46
N VAL A 168 17.98 -11.23 -0.42
CA VAL A 168 18.63 -10.46 -1.49
C VAL A 168 18.12 -9.01 -1.49
N ILE A 169 19.08 -8.11 -1.74
CA ILE A 169 19.28 -6.67 -1.36
C ILE A 169 18.36 -5.65 -2.05
N THR A 170 18.22 -4.42 -1.49
CA THR A 170 18.16 -3.06 -2.15
C THR A 170 18.20 -1.85 -1.19
N ARG A 171 18.46 -0.56 -1.56
CA ARG A 171 18.19 0.31 -2.76
C ARG A 171 19.21 1.49 -2.85
N ALA A 172 19.23 2.25 -3.96
CA ALA A 172 20.13 3.39 -4.24
C ALA A 172 19.43 4.79 -4.30
N GLN A 173 20.13 5.88 -3.90
CA GLN A 173 20.21 7.19 -4.60
C GLN A 173 21.27 8.18 -4.02
N THR A 174 21.81 9.02 -4.92
CA THR A 174 22.81 10.12 -4.88
C THR A 174 22.35 11.33 -4.02
N GLN A 175 23.15 12.19 -3.36
CA GLN A 175 24.45 12.82 -3.67
C GLN A 175 25.19 13.35 -2.39
N GLU A 176 26.52 13.19 -2.39
CA GLU A 176 27.63 13.91 -1.70
C GLU A 176 27.58 14.24 -0.19
N SER A 177 28.42 13.54 0.57
CA SER A 177 29.55 14.15 1.29
C SER A 177 30.55 13.05 1.67
N GLU A 178 31.83 13.27 1.40
CA GLU A 178 32.92 12.44 1.89
C GLU A 178 32.83 12.37 3.43
N ILE A 179 32.37 11.24 3.97
CA ILE A 179 32.45 10.97 5.41
C ILE A 179 33.43 9.81 5.56
N GLN A 180 34.71 10.14 5.65
CA GLN A 180 35.71 9.24 6.22
C GLN A 180 35.41 9.11 7.72
N GLY A 181 34.84 7.98 8.14
CA GLY A 181 34.59 7.68 9.54
C GLY A 181 34.16 6.23 9.77
N GLU A 182 34.58 5.65 10.89
CA GLU A 182 34.21 4.28 11.31
C GLU A 182 32.68 4.08 11.37
N PRO A 183 32.18 2.84 11.15
CA PRO A 183 30.76 2.57 11.11
C PRO A 183 30.07 2.88 12.45
N MET A 184 29.16 3.87 12.41
CA MET A 184 28.39 4.35 13.57
C MET A 184 27.41 3.27 14.07
N GLY A 185 27.35 3.10 15.39
CA GLY A 185 26.43 2.14 16.03
C GLY A 185 24.94 2.55 15.93
N PRO A 186 23.98 1.67 16.31
CA PRO A 186 22.53 1.93 16.15
C PRO A 186 22.00 3.18 16.87
N LEU A 187 22.56 3.51 18.05
CA LEU A 187 22.22 4.72 18.79
C LEU A 187 22.80 5.98 18.13
N GLU A 188 24.01 5.87 17.57
CA GLU A 188 24.67 6.94 16.83
C GLU A 188 23.99 7.20 15.49
N TYR A 189 23.45 6.16 14.84
CA TYR A 189 22.66 6.30 13.61
C TYR A 189 21.35 7.06 13.85
N GLN A 190 20.62 6.75 14.93
CA GLN A 190 19.44 7.52 15.30
C GLN A 190 19.80 8.97 15.59
N ALA A 191 20.89 9.21 16.34
CA ALA A 191 21.38 10.56 16.62
C ALA A 191 21.78 11.31 15.34
N GLU A 192 22.40 10.64 14.37
CA GLU A 192 22.80 11.21 13.08
C GLU A 192 21.59 11.55 12.21
N ARG A 193 20.55 10.71 12.19
CA ARG A 193 19.29 11.01 11.50
C ARG A 193 18.64 12.28 12.07
N TRP A 194 18.58 12.42 13.40
CA TRP A 194 18.08 13.63 14.05
C TRP A 194 18.97 14.84 13.78
N ARG A 195 20.30 14.66 13.75
CA ARG A 195 21.26 15.70 13.38
C ARG A 195 21.00 16.22 11.96
N ARG A 196 20.79 15.35 10.98
CA ARG A 196 20.49 15.74 9.59
C ARG A 196 19.20 16.55 9.50
N ILE A 197 18.13 16.10 10.16
CA ILE A 197 16.86 16.84 10.20
C ILE A 197 17.08 18.24 10.78
N LYS A 198 17.81 18.33 11.91
CA LYS A 198 18.17 19.62 12.52
C LYS A 198 18.95 20.51 11.54
N VAL A 199 19.98 19.98 10.89
CA VAL A 199 20.80 20.73 9.91
C VAL A 199 19.93 21.25 8.77
N HIS A 200 18.98 20.46 8.26
CA HIS A 200 18.06 20.92 7.21
C HIS A 200 17.06 21.97 7.71
N GLN A 201 16.61 21.90 8.97
CA GLN A 201 15.81 22.96 9.59
C GLN A 201 16.60 24.25 9.80
N ASP A 202 17.87 24.15 10.18
CA ASP A 202 18.75 25.32 10.40
C ASP A 202 19.14 25.99 9.07
N LYS A 203 19.11 25.26 7.96
CA LYS A 203 19.32 25.79 6.60
C LYS A 203 18.08 26.48 6.01
N ASP A 204 16.89 26.25 6.56
CA ASP A 204 15.67 26.88 6.10
C ASP A 204 15.49 28.23 6.80
N ASP A 205 15.57 29.33 6.04
CA ASP A 205 15.54 30.70 6.58
C ASP A 205 14.33 30.99 7.46
N TYR A 206 13.15 30.44 7.12
CA TYR A 206 11.94 30.67 7.88
C TYR A 206 11.94 29.86 9.17
N LEU A 207 12.33 28.59 9.09
CA LEU A 207 12.42 27.74 10.28
C LEU A 207 13.50 28.24 11.23
N LEU A 208 14.67 28.67 10.73
CA LEU A 208 15.72 29.24 11.56
C LEU A 208 15.25 30.47 12.33
N GLN A 209 14.54 31.40 11.67
CA GLN A 209 13.97 32.58 12.33
C GLN A 209 12.96 32.20 13.43
N LEU A 210 12.14 31.18 13.18
CA LEU A 210 11.18 30.66 14.16
C LEU A 210 11.90 30.00 15.35
N LYS A 211 12.96 29.22 15.11
CA LYS A 211 13.79 28.62 16.16
C LYS A 211 14.49 29.68 17.01
N ASP A 212 15.04 30.72 16.38
CA ASP A 212 15.67 31.84 17.08
C ASP A 212 14.66 32.64 17.93
N PHE A 213 13.45 32.83 17.42
CA PHE A 213 12.35 33.43 18.19
C PHE A 213 11.99 32.58 19.41
N LEU A 214 11.84 31.27 19.25
CA LEU A 214 11.51 30.34 20.35
C LEU A 214 12.63 30.24 21.40
N ARG A 215 13.89 30.46 21.02
CA ARG A 215 15.04 30.54 21.94
C ARG A 215 15.13 31.89 22.68
N GLY A 216 14.35 32.89 22.29
CA GLY A 216 14.46 34.26 22.80
C GLY A 216 15.59 35.08 22.17
N ASN A 217 16.22 34.58 21.09
CA ASN A 217 17.29 35.26 20.36
C ASN A 217 16.72 36.28 19.36
N THR A 218 15.94 37.24 19.84
CA THR A 218 15.21 38.18 18.98
C THR A 218 16.07 39.32 18.41
N GLU A 219 17.32 39.46 18.86
CA GLU A 219 18.22 40.55 18.47
C GLU A 219 18.56 40.54 16.96
N LYS A 220 18.52 39.36 16.34
CA LYS A 220 18.82 39.17 14.90
C LYS A 220 17.59 39.34 14.00
N LEU A 221 16.39 39.49 14.57
CA LEU A 221 15.12 39.56 13.83
C LEU A 221 14.67 41.02 13.67
N LEU A 222 14.17 41.39 12.49
CA LEU A 222 13.49 42.68 12.33
C LEU A 222 12.22 42.70 13.20
N HIS A 223 11.88 43.86 13.77
CA HIS A 223 10.65 44.03 14.57
C HIS A 223 9.37 43.56 13.86
N ALA A 224 9.28 43.74 12.54
CA ALA A 224 8.15 43.25 11.75
C ALA A 224 8.10 41.72 11.63
N GLN A 225 9.25 41.06 11.54
CA GLN A 225 9.36 39.59 11.49
C GLN A 225 9.04 38.99 12.86
N ALA A 226 9.60 39.53 13.94
CA ALA A 226 9.31 39.10 15.31
C ALA A 226 7.81 39.18 15.64
N ARG A 227 7.12 40.26 15.23
CA ARG A 227 5.66 40.37 15.40
C ARG A 227 4.85 39.33 14.61
N LYS A 228 5.34 38.91 13.43
CA LYS A 228 4.68 37.85 12.65
C LYS A 228 4.88 36.49 13.31
N LEU A 229 6.11 36.20 13.75
CA LEU A 229 6.45 34.95 14.42
C LEU A 229 5.72 34.81 15.76
N ALA A 230 5.60 35.89 16.53
CA ALA A 230 4.85 35.90 17.80
C ALA A 230 3.38 35.44 17.67
N LYS A 231 2.75 35.61 16.49
CA LYS A 231 1.37 35.16 16.27
C LYS A 231 1.22 33.65 16.08
N VAL A 232 2.31 32.98 15.68
CA VAL A 232 2.30 31.56 15.32
C VAL A 232 3.19 30.73 16.23
N ALA A 233 4.10 31.35 16.99
CA ALA A 233 5.10 30.67 17.81
C ALA A 233 4.47 29.72 18.85
N ASP A 234 3.30 30.07 19.38
CA ASP A 234 2.56 29.23 20.34
C ASP A 234 2.15 27.87 19.75
N ASP A 235 2.11 27.72 18.42
CA ASP A 235 1.85 26.44 17.76
C ASP A 235 3.10 25.56 17.67
N PHE A 236 4.29 26.03 18.06
CA PHE A 236 5.55 25.33 17.84
C PHE A 236 6.36 25.15 19.11
N VAL A 237 7.13 24.06 19.15
CA VAL A 237 8.01 23.73 20.27
C VAL A 237 9.32 23.15 19.77
N LEU A 238 10.39 23.41 20.50
CA LEU A 238 11.69 22.78 20.31
C LEU A 238 11.86 21.62 21.29
N ASP A 239 12.33 20.48 20.80
CA ASP A 239 12.73 19.38 21.67
C ASP A 239 14.14 19.59 22.27
N SER A 240 14.59 18.67 23.11
CA SER A 240 15.93 18.70 23.72
C SER A 240 17.09 18.60 22.71
N ARG A 241 16.81 18.22 21.46
CA ARG A 241 17.77 18.12 20.35
C ARG A 241 17.73 19.35 19.44
N GLU A 242 16.94 20.35 19.80
CA GLU A 242 16.66 21.55 19.01
C GLU A 242 16.01 21.26 17.64
N VAL A 243 15.21 20.20 17.56
CA VAL A 243 14.36 19.90 16.41
C VAL A 243 12.99 20.54 16.64
N LEU A 244 12.47 21.18 15.59
CA LEU A 244 11.20 21.90 15.63
C LEU A 244 10.01 20.97 15.37
N TYR A 245 9.02 21.06 16.26
CA TYR A 245 7.74 20.36 16.19
C TYR A 245 6.58 21.35 16.21
N ARG A 246 5.45 20.95 15.60
CA ARG A 246 4.17 21.65 15.71
C ARG A 246 3.27 20.94 16.72
N LEU A 247 2.66 21.72 17.60
CA LEU A 247 1.65 21.28 18.54
C LEU A 247 0.35 20.98 17.79
N SER A 248 -0.24 19.82 18.06
CA SER A 248 -1.57 19.51 17.55
C SER A 248 -2.60 20.26 18.37
N GLN A 249 -3.19 21.33 17.85
CA GLN A 249 -4.33 21.97 18.52
C GLN A 249 -5.60 21.15 18.30
N SER A 250 -6.41 21.00 19.36
CA SER A 250 -7.75 20.46 19.27
C SER A 250 -8.63 21.38 18.41
N THR A 251 -8.91 20.98 17.17
CA THR A 251 -9.91 21.67 16.33
C THR A 251 -11.33 21.25 16.73
N ARG A 252 -12.32 22.10 16.44
CA ARG A 252 -13.74 21.85 16.77
C ARG A 252 -14.30 20.54 16.18
N ASP A 253 -13.75 20.11 15.05
CA ASP A 253 -14.14 18.88 14.34
C ASP A 253 -13.29 17.66 14.73
N ARG A 254 -12.37 17.78 15.71
CA ARG A 254 -11.54 16.67 16.19
C ARG A 254 -12.20 15.98 17.40
N PRO A 255 -12.36 14.64 17.39
CA PRO A 255 -12.82 13.91 18.56
C PRO A 255 -11.90 14.15 19.77
N ARG A 256 -12.48 14.39 20.96
CA ARG A 256 -11.73 14.72 22.19
C ARG A 256 -10.75 13.64 22.63
N ASP A 257 -10.91 12.41 22.16
CA ASP A 257 -10.15 11.24 22.60
C ASP A 257 -8.86 11.01 21.77
N MET A 258 -8.59 11.84 20.76
CA MET A 258 -7.41 11.71 19.93
C MET A 258 -6.21 12.42 20.57
N VAL A 259 -5.21 11.64 21.01
CA VAL A 259 -3.99 12.13 21.69
C VAL A 259 -3.31 13.25 20.88
N ASP A 260 -2.89 14.32 21.56
CA ASP A 260 -2.12 15.40 20.96
C ASP A 260 -0.68 14.95 20.70
N GLU A 261 -0.46 14.34 19.54
CA GLU A 261 0.87 13.96 19.09
C GLU A 261 1.60 15.14 18.45
N LEU A 262 2.88 15.30 18.80
CA LEU A 262 3.78 16.29 18.22
C LEU A 262 4.05 15.94 16.76
N ARG A 263 3.90 16.92 15.86
CA ARG A 263 4.14 16.73 14.43
C ARG A 263 5.49 17.32 14.05
N LEU A 264 6.34 16.54 13.39
CA LEU A 264 7.66 16.99 12.95
C LEU A 264 7.49 18.09 11.90
N VAL A 265 8.16 19.24 12.09
CA VAL A 265 8.20 20.28 11.06
C VAL A 265 9.21 19.90 9.98
N VAL A 266 8.73 19.65 8.77
CA VAL A 266 9.56 19.16 7.66
C VAL A 266 10.13 20.35 6.88
N PRO A 267 11.48 20.50 6.80
CA PRO A 267 12.11 21.55 6.02
C PRO A 267 11.93 21.31 4.52
N LYS A 268 11.97 22.38 3.72
CA LYS A 268 11.67 22.33 2.28
C LYS A 268 12.47 21.28 1.50
N ALA A 269 13.73 21.08 1.88
CA ALA A 269 14.62 20.11 1.26
C ALA A 269 14.16 18.64 1.42
N LEU A 270 13.39 18.32 2.46
CA LEU A 270 12.95 16.95 2.79
C LEU A 270 11.48 16.70 2.40
N GLN A 271 10.73 17.73 2.01
CA GLN A 271 9.32 17.59 1.63
C GLN A 271 9.09 16.62 0.46
N PRO A 272 9.90 16.63 -0.63
CA PRO A 272 9.73 15.68 -1.73
C PRO A 272 9.85 14.21 -1.29
N ASP A 273 10.82 13.91 -0.43
CA ASP A 273 11.05 12.55 0.08
C ASP A 273 9.88 12.07 0.95
N ILE A 274 9.34 12.97 1.78
CA ILE A 274 8.19 12.68 2.65
C ILE A 274 6.90 12.50 1.82
N LEU A 275 6.71 13.29 0.76
CA LEU A 275 5.60 13.14 -0.18
C LEU A 275 5.67 11.80 -0.93
N HIS A 276 6.85 11.46 -1.44
CA HIS A 276 7.09 10.18 -2.10
C HIS A 276 6.88 9.01 -1.11
N TYR A 277 7.38 9.11 0.12
CA TYR A 277 7.13 8.12 1.17
C TYR A 277 5.63 7.96 1.49
N ALA A 278 4.88 9.04 1.51
CA ALA A 278 3.46 8.97 1.84
C ALA A 278 2.58 8.46 0.69
N HIS A 279 2.93 8.76 -0.56
CA HIS A 279 2.11 8.49 -1.74
C HIS A 279 2.55 7.25 -2.53
N GLU A 280 3.84 7.16 -2.86
CA GLU A 280 4.42 6.15 -3.76
C GLU A 280 4.96 4.93 -3.00
N ASP A 281 5.31 5.08 -1.72
CA ASP A 281 5.75 3.94 -0.92
C ASP A 281 4.62 2.93 -0.73
N PHE A 282 4.97 1.68 -0.38
CA PHE A 282 4.04 0.57 -0.24
C PHE A 282 2.90 0.84 0.75
N GLN A 283 3.12 1.68 1.76
CA GLN A 283 2.08 2.12 2.70
C GLN A 283 1.17 3.23 2.14
N GLY A 284 1.59 3.90 1.07
CA GLY A 284 0.90 5.02 0.41
C GLY A 284 -0.10 4.56 -0.65
N GLY A 285 0.24 3.53 -1.42
CA GLY A 285 -0.69 2.85 -2.33
C GLY A 285 -1.34 3.76 -3.38
N HIS A 286 -0.65 4.82 -3.81
CA HIS A 286 -1.18 5.83 -4.75
C HIS A 286 -2.56 6.37 -4.33
N GLN A 287 -2.72 6.58 -3.03
CA GLN A 287 -3.96 7.08 -2.47
C GLN A 287 -4.29 8.49 -2.98
N GLY A 288 -5.59 8.78 -3.07
CA GLY A 288 -6.07 10.11 -3.46
C GLY A 288 -5.62 11.19 -2.49
N ILE A 289 -5.62 12.44 -2.97
CA ILE A 289 -5.14 13.65 -2.28
C ILE A 289 -5.51 13.68 -0.79
N THR A 290 -6.80 13.53 -0.47
CA THR A 290 -7.30 13.59 0.91
C THR A 290 -6.68 12.53 1.81
N ARG A 291 -6.57 11.28 1.34
CA ARG A 291 -6.01 10.19 2.15
C ARG A 291 -4.50 10.33 2.34
N THR A 292 -3.78 10.75 1.30
CA THR A 292 -2.35 11.06 1.38
C THR A 292 -2.08 12.19 2.39
N TYR A 293 -2.91 13.24 2.36
CA TYR A 293 -2.83 14.33 3.32
C TYR A 293 -3.13 13.87 4.76
N GLU A 294 -4.21 13.10 4.98
CA GLU A 294 -4.55 12.61 6.32
C GLU A 294 -3.45 11.73 6.93
N LYS A 295 -2.83 10.88 6.10
CA LYS A 295 -1.67 10.08 6.52
C LYS A 295 -0.51 10.98 6.97
N LEU A 296 -0.13 11.95 6.14
CA LEU A 296 0.96 12.86 6.45
C LEU A 296 0.68 13.74 7.67
N ARG A 297 -0.55 14.24 7.81
CA ARG A 297 -0.89 15.20 8.87
C ARG A 297 -0.79 14.61 10.28
N SER A 298 -0.79 13.29 10.41
CA SER A 298 -0.66 12.62 11.72
C SER A 298 0.72 12.83 12.33
N GLU A 299 1.78 12.75 11.53
CA GLU A 299 3.18 12.75 11.98
C GLU A 299 3.97 13.99 11.53
N PHE A 300 3.57 14.64 10.43
CA PHE A 300 4.33 15.70 9.78
C PHE A 300 3.55 17.00 9.63
N TYR A 301 4.29 18.10 9.50
CA TYR A 301 3.76 19.41 9.21
C TYR A 301 4.74 20.25 8.39
N TRP A 302 4.20 21.01 7.43
CA TRP A 302 4.85 22.19 6.87
C TRP A 302 3.80 23.19 6.36
N HIS A 303 4.22 24.44 6.15
CA HIS A 303 3.33 25.46 5.60
C HIS A 303 2.97 25.12 4.16
N GLY A 304 1.68 25.10 3.82
CA GLY A 304 1.21 24.76 2.48
C GLY A 304 1.07 23.26 2.18
N MET A 305 1.25 22.38 3.18
CA MET A 305 1.27 20.92 3.01
C MET A 305 0.13 20.34 2.15
N TYR A 306 -1.10 20.83 2.30
CA TYR A 306 -2.22 20.34 1.49
C TYR A 306 -2.04 20.67 -0.01
N ALA A 307 -1.58 21.88 -0.33
CA ALA A 307 -1.36 22.31 -1.70
C ALA A 307 -0.23 21.50 -2.35
N ASP A 308 0.87 21.25 -1.62
CA ASP A 308 1.98 20.45 -2.12
C ASP A 308 1.56 18.99 -2.35
N VAL A 309 0.77 18.39 -1.44
CA VAL A 309 0.19 17.05 -1.63
C VAL A 309 -0.71 17.02 -2.86
N GLU A 310 -1.53 18.04 -3.06
CA GLU A 310 -2.42 18.11 -4.22
C GLU A 310 -1.65 18.16 -5.54
N VAL A 311 -0.61 19.00 -5.62
CA VAL A 311 0.27 19.09 -6.80
C VAL A 311 0.96 17.74 -7.04
N PHE A 312 1.59 17.18 -6.01
CA PHE A 312 2.33 15.93 -6.11
C PHE A 312 1.47 14.75 -6.61
N VAL A 313 0.27 14.58 -6.03
CA VAL A 313 -0.64 13.49 -6.43
C VAL A 313 -1.19 13.69 -7.84
N LYS A 314 -1.41 14.93 -8.28
CA LYS A 314 -1.88 15.22 -9.65
C LYS A 314 -0.79 15.00 -10.70
N GLU A 315 0.48 15.23 -10.35
CA GLU A 315 1.62 15.02 -11.23
C GLU A 315 2.08 13.55 -11.28
N CYS A 316 1.60 12.71 -10.37
CA CYS A 316 1.89 11.29 -10.36
C CYS A 316 1.39 10.58 -11.64
N VAL A 317 2.33 10.06 -12.42
CA VAL A 317 2.08 9.39 -13.70
C VAL A 317 1.22 8.14 -13.54
N ASP A 318 1.43 7.36 -12.47
CA ASP A 318 0.68 6.14 -12.19
C ASP A 318 -0.78 6.46 -11.83
N CYS A 319 -1.01 7.50 -11.03
CA CYS A 319 -2.36 7.98 -10.72
C CYS A 319 -3.08 8.54 -11.95
N ALA A 320 -2.37 9.32 -12.76
CA ALA A 320 -2.90 9.94 -13.96
C ALA A 320 -3.24 8.92 -15.07
N SER A 321 -2.48 7.83 -15.16
CA SER A 321 -2.70 6.75 -16.12
C SER A 321 -3.72 5.72 -15.65
N GLY A 322 -3.77 5.42 -14.34
CA GLY A 322 -4.72 4.47 -13.75
C GLY A 322 -6.14 5.00 -13.67
N LYS A 323 -6.31 6.31 -13.48
CA LYS A 323 -7.61 6.98 -13.64
C LYS A 323 -7.75 7.41 -15.09
N GLY A 324 -8.17 6.48 -15.96
CA GLY A 324 -8.62 6.86 -17.30
C GLY A 324 -9.55 8.07 -17.19
N ARG A 325 -9.33 9.11 -18.01
CA ARG A 325 -10.29 10.23 -18.08
C ARG A 325 -11.66 9.60 -18.31
N PRO A 326 -12.69 9.91 -17.49
CA PRO A 326 -14.03 9.44 -17.83
C PRO A 326 -14.29 9.90 -19.26
N GLN A 327 -14.49 8.94 -20.18
CA GLN A 327 -15.08 9.26 -21.47
C GLN A 327 -16.36 9.99 -21.11
N ASN A 328 -16.42 11.29 -21.37
CA ASN A 328 -17.58 12.10 -21.10
C ASN A 328 -18.72 11.44 -21.91
N PRO A 329 -19.69 10.72 -21.32
CA PRO A 329 -20.56 9.79 -22.08
C PRO A 329 -21.59 10.51 -22.97
N GLY A 330 -21.38 11.79 -23.29
CA GLY A 330 -22.42 12.69 -23.71
C GLY A 330 -23.21 13.25 -22.51
N PRO A 331 -24.23 14.08 -22.76
CA PRO A 331 -25.14 14.54 -21.71
C PRO A 331 -25.76 13.34 -20.99
N SER A 332 -25.83 13.42 -19.66
CA SER A 332 -26.58 12.45 -18.85
C SER A 332 -27.99 12.28 -19.45
N PRO A 333 -28.54 11.05 -19.54
CA PRO A 333 -29.87 10.80 -20.14
C PRO A 333 -31.07 11.52 -19.47
N GLY A 334 -30.84 12.47 -18.56
CA GLY A 334 -31.86 13.08 -17.73
C GLY A 334 -32.25 12.16 -16.58
N ASN A 335 -32.77 12.76 -15.51
CA ASN A 335 -33.33 11.98 -14.41
C ASN A 335 -34.72 11.50 -14.83
N ILE A 336 -35.02 10.21 -14.65
CA ILE A 336 -36.38 9.70 -14.86
C ILE A 336 -37.20 10.14 -13.64
N GLU A 337 -38.17 11.03 -13.84
CA GLU A 337 -39.06 11.53 -12.79
C GLU A 337 -40.44 10.88 -12.92
N PRO A 338 -40.74 9.81 -12.16
CA PRO A 338 -42.07 9.22 -12.14
C PRO A 338 -43.07 10.20 -11.51
N ARG A 339 -44.32 10.19 -11.98
CA ARG A 339 -45.40 11.10 -11.55
C ARG A 339 -46.39 10.44 -10.61
N ARG A 340 -46.42 9.11 -10.57
CA ARG A 340 -47.29 8.31 -9.70
C ARG A 340 -46.62 7.00 -9.27
N PRO A 341 -47.05 6.39 -8.14
CA PRO A 341 -46.54 5.09 -7.71
C PRO A 341 -46.66 4.03 -8.81
N PHE A 342 -45.62 3.20 -8.92
CA PHE A 342 -45.51 2.06 -9.85
C PHE A 342 -45.53 2.43 -11.34
N GLU A 343 -45.37 3.71 -11.68
CA GLU A 343 -45.18 4.13 -13.08
C GLU A 343 -43.83 3.64 -13.62
N VAL A 344 -42.79 3.74 -12.80
CA VAL A 344 -41.43 3.27 -13.12
C VAL A 344 -40.98 2.35 -12.00
N VAL A 345 -40.74 1.08 -12.34
CA VAL A 345 -40.26 0.07 -11.40
C VAL A 345 -38.86 -0.36 -11.81
N SER A 346 -37.91 -0.25 -10.88
CA SER A 346 -36.59 -0.83 -11.05
C SER A 346 -36.55 -2.26 -10.54
N MET A 347 -35.85 -3.12 -11.26
CA MET A 347 -35.65 -4.54 -10.97
C MET A 347 -34.17 -4.82 -10.83
N ASP A 348 -33.80 -5.59 -9.80
CA ASP A 348 -32.41 -5.95 -9.54
C ASP A 348 -32.31 -7.34 -8.88
N PHE A 349 -31.20 -8.03 -9.09
CA PHE A 349 -30.92 -9.33 -8.47
C PHE A 349 -29.85 -9.21 -7.40
N VAL A 350 -30.19 -9.67 -6.20
CA VAL A 350 -29.17 -10.09 -5.24
C VAL A 350 -28.82 -11.55 -5.53
N THR A 351 -27.58 -11.76 -5.94
CA THR A 351 -27.03 -13.08 -6.30
C THR A 351 -26.11 -13.62 -5.20
N HIS A 352 -25.72 -14.90 -5.32
CA HIS A 352 -24.76 -15.57 -4.42
C HIS A 352 -25.21 -15.59 -2.94
N LEU A 353 -26.51 -15.68 -2.69
CA LEU A 353 -27.03 -15.84 -1.33
C LEU A 353 -26.87 -17.30 -0.88
N PRO A 354 -26.65 -17.55 0.43
CA PRO A 354 -26.66 -18.89 0.97
C PRO A 354 -27.99 -19.56 0.67
N LYS A 355 -27.95 -20.85 0.35
CA LYS A 355 -29.14 -21.63 0.00
C LYS A 355 -30.09 -21.68 1.19
N SER A 356 -31.30 -21.17 1.00
CA SER A 356 -32.37 -21.28 2.00
C SER A 356 -32.90 -22.71 2.14
N ASP A 357 -33.63 -23.00 3.22
CA ASP A 357 -34.31 -24.30 3.43
C ASP A 357 -35.25 -24.69 2.28
N ARG A 358 -35.78 -23.68 1.56
CA ARG A 358 -36.64 -23.87 0.38
C ARG A 358 -35.87 -23.95 -0.94
N GLY A 359 -34.54 -23.95 -0.90
CA GLY A 359 -33.68 -24.11 -2.06
C GLY A 359 -33.42 -22.85 -2.88
N ASN A 360 -33.87 -21.67 -2.42
CA ASN A 360 -33.62 -20.39 -3.11
C ASN A 360 -32.20 -19.88 -2.83
N THR A 361 -31.55 -19.34 -3.87
CA THR A 361 -30.18 -18.77 -3.84
C THR A 361 -30.12 -17.35 -4.40
N PHE A 362 -31.24 -16.82 -4.87
CA PHE A 362 -31.37 -15.49 -5.46
C PHE A 362 -32.51 -14.72 -4.78
N LEU A 363 -32.42 -13.39 -4.78
CA LEU A 363 -33.50 -12.50 -4.37
C LEU A 363 -33.74 -11.48 -5.48
N LEU A 364 -34.92 -11.52 -6.10
CA LEU A 364 -35.36 -10.51 -7.06
C LEU A 364 -36.00 -9.35 -6.31
N LEU A 365 -35.45 -8.16 -6.51
CA LEU A 365 -35.91 -6.91 -5.92
C LEU A 365 -36.72 -6.12 -6.95
N PHE A 366 -37.80 -5.51 -6.49
CA PHE A 366 -38.57 -4.51 -7.22
C PHE A 366 -38.62 -3.25 -6.38
N GLN A 367 -38.29 -2.10 -6.95
CA GLN A 367 -38.40 -0.82 -6.29
C GLN A 367 -39.24 0.14 -7.13
N ASP A 368 -40.28 0.70 -6.52
CA ASP A 368 -41.00 1.82 -7.09
C ASP A 368 -40.14 3.08 -7.03
N SER A 369 -39.85 3.68 -8.18
CA SER A 369 -39.01 4.88 -8.25
C SER A 369 -39.71 6.14 -7.71
N PHE A 370 -41.04 6.14 -7.56
CA PHE A 370 -41.79 7.29 -7.03
C PHE A 370 -41.77 7.33 -5.50
N SER A 371 -42.21 6.25 -4.86
CA SER A 371 -42.33 6.17 -3.39
C SER A 371 -41.10 5.59 -2.70
N GLY A 372 -40.21 4.94 -3.44
CA GLY A 372 -39.11 4.15 -2.87
C GLY A 372 -39.58 2.82 -2.27
N PHE A 373 -40.82 2.40 -2.48
CA PHE A 373 -41.35 1.14 -1.96
C PHE A 373 -40.64 -0.06 -2.57
N VAL A 374 -40.13 -0.95 -1.72
CA VAL A 374 -39.34 -2.13 -2.13
C VAL A 374 -40.10 -3.42 -1.86
N MET A 375 -40.09 -4.31 -2.84
CA MET A 375 -40.59 -5.68 -2.74
C MET A 375 -39.47 -6.65 -3.08
N CYS A 376 -39.51 -7.83 -2.48
CA CYS A 376 -38.51 -8.87 -2.74
C CYS A 376 -39.17 -10.24 -2.88
N LYS A 377 -38.67 -11.05 -3.83
CA LYS A 377 -39.09 -12.44 -4.02
C LYS A 377 -37.85 -13.34 -4.02
N PRO A 378 -37.78 -14.33 -3.11
CA PRO A 378 -36.71 -15.34 -3.16
C PRO A 378 -36.94 -16.28 -4.35
N MET A 379 -35.87 -16.61 -5.07
CA MET A 379 -35.91 -17.40 -6.30
C MET A 379 -34.86 -18.52 -6.29
N SER A 380 -35.25 -19.69 -6.82
CA SER A 380 -34.38 -20.86 -7.05
C SER A 380 -33.81 -20.91 -8.47
N SER A 381 -34.42 -20.15 -9.39
CA SER A 381 -34.06 -20.05 -10.80
C SER A 381 -34.16 -18.59 -11.22
N THR A 382 -33.34 -18.15 -12.19
CA THR A 382 -33.34 -16.78 -12.72
C THR A 382 -33.63 -16.76 -14.23
N THR A 383 -34.43 -17.70 -14.72
CA THR A 383 -34.83 -17.66 -16.14
C THR A 383 -35.76 -16.48 -16.37
N ALA A 384 -35.77 -15.95 -17.59
CA ALA A 384 -36.62 -14.81 -17.94
C ALA A 384 -38.12 -15.07 -17.74
N GLN A 385 -38.56 -16.32 -17.97
CA GLN A 385 -39.92 -16.77 -17.71
C GLN A 385 -40.27 -16.63 -16.23
N ASP A 386 -39.41 -17.15 -15.33
CA ASP A 386 -39.61 -17.06 -13.88
C ASP A 386 -39.68 -15.60 -13.42
N VAL A 387 -38.84 -14.73 -13.99
CA VAL A 387 -38.82 -13.30 -13.69
C VAL A 387 -40.12 -12.61 -14.11
N ALA A 388 -40.62 -12.91 -15.31
CA ALA A 388 -41.87 -12.37 -15.82
C ALA A 388 -43.07 -12.80 -14.95
N GLU A 389 -43.13 -14.08 -14.58
CA GLU A 389 -44.19 -14.62 -13.70
C GLU A 389 -44.14 -13.96 -12.31
N VAL A 390 -42.95 -13.77 -11.74
CA VAL A 390 -42.78 -13.09 -10.45
C VAL A 390 -43.17 -11.61 -10.55
N TYR A 391 -42.82 -10.92 -11.63
CA TYR A 391 -43.26 -9.55 -11.85
C TYR A 391 -44.78 -9.46 -11.97
N GLU A 392 -45.40 -10.39 -12.71
CA GLU A 392 -46.86 -10.46 -12.82
C GLU A 392 -47.50 -10.63 -11.43
N GLU A 393 -46.99 -11.55 -10.62
CA GLU A 393 -47.49 -11.88 -9.29
C GLU A 393 -47.31 -10.73 -8.28
N GLN A 394 -46.12 -10.13 -8.24
CA GLN A 394 -45.75 -9.17 -7.20
C GLN A 394 -46.12 -7.73 -7.55
N VAL A 395 -46.05 -7.36 -8.83
CA VAL A 395 -46.26 -5.97 -9.27
C VAL A 395 -47.58 -5.85 -10.03
N PHE A 396 -47.71 -6.53 -11.17
CA PHE A 396 -48.83 -6.32 -12.10
C PHE A 396 -50.19 -6.60 -11.46
N ARG A 397 -50.35 -7.76 -10.81
CA ARG A 397 -51.63 -8.15 -10.20
C ARG A 397 -52.00 -7.31 -8.98
N ARG A 398 -51.04 -6.66 -8.32
CA ARG A 398 -51.26 -5.89 -7.09
C ARG A 398 -51.45 -4.40 -7.34
N PHE A 399 -50.67 -3.83 -8.26
CA PHE A 399 -50.57 -2.38 -8.47
C PHE A 399 -50.88 -1.97 -9.92
N GLY A 400 -51.06 -2.93 -10.82
CA GLY A 400 -51.30 -2.69 -12.24
C GLY A 400 -50.01 -2.65 -13.07
N ALA A 401 -50.16 -2.40 -14.36
CA ALA A 401 -49.05 -2.33 -15.30
C ALA A 401 -48.20 -1.08 -15.07
N SER A 402 -46.88 -1.27 -14.94
CA SER A 402 -45.91 -0.17 -14.99
C SER A 402 -45.73 0.34 -16.42
N SER A 403 -45.49 1.64 -16.56
CA SER A 403 -45.18 2.27 -17.86
C SER A 403 -43.75 1.97 -18.31
N MET A 404 -42.83 1.70 -17.36
CA MET A 404 -41.43 1.42 -17.64
C MET A 404 -40.84 0.48 -16.59
N LEU A 405 -40.10 -0.52 -17.07
CA LEU A 405 -39.24 -1.37 -16.25
C LEU A 405 -37.79 -0.99 -16.48
N ARG A 406 -37.08 -0.73 -15.39
CA ARG A 406 -35.65 -0.42 -15.42
C ARG A 406 -34.88 -1.58 -14.81
N HIS A 407 -33.94 -2.13 -15.55
CA HIS A 407 -33.05 -3.19 -15.08
C HIS A 407 -31.61 -2.90 -15.55
N ASP A 408 -30.64 -3.60 -14.98
CA ASP A 408 -29.20 -3.37 -15.18
C ASP A 408 -28.63 -4.12 -16.39
N GLN A 409 -29.30 -4.15 -17.55
CA GLN A 409 -28.86 -4.88 -18.76
C GLN A 409 -28.33 -6.31 -18.50
N ASP A 410 -28.68 -6.94 -17.38
CA ASP A 410 -28.25 -8.30 -17.10
C ASP A 410 -28.76 -9.22 -18.23
N PRO A 411 -27.93 -10.13 -18.75
CA PRO A 411 -28.34 -11.07 -19.80
C PRO A 411 -29.64 -11.81 -19.49
N ARG A 412 -29.96 -12.00 -18.21
CA ARG A 412 -31.19 -12.64 -17.71
C ARG A 412 -32.44 -11.81 -17.98
N PHE A 413 -32.33 -10.48 -17.98
CA PHE A 413 -33.42 -9.55 -18.33
C PHE A 413 -33.48 -9.22 -19.83
N MET A 414 -32.39 -9.49 -20.57
CA MET A 414 -32.26 -9.16 -22.00
C MET A 414 -32.76 -10.25 -22.96
N SER A 415 -33.39 -11.31 -22.47
CA SER A 415 -33.91 -12.39 -23.33
C SER A 415 -35.11 -11.93 -24.18
N GLU A 416 -35.33 -12.60 -25.33
CA GLU A 416 -36.52 -12.34 -26.18
C GLU A 416 -37.83 -12.59 -25.44
N VAL A 417 -37.84 -13.51 -24.47
CA VAL A 417 -39.03 -13.84 -23.67
C VAL A 417 -39.45 -12.65 -22.83
N PHE A 418 -38.50 -12.00 -22.14
CA PHE A 418 -38.80 -10.83 -21.31
C PHE A 418 -39.14 -9.59 -22.14
N THR A 419 -38.51 -9.44 -23.31
CA THR A 419 -38.81 -8.32 -24.23
C THR A 419 -40.21 -8.45 -24.87
N ARG A 420 -40.75 -9.67 -25.00
CA ARG A 420 -42.09 -9.94 -25.57
C ARG A 420 -43.21 -9.92 -24.53
N PHE A 421 -42.88 -10.13 -23.27
CA PHE A 421 -43.80 -10.01 -22.13
C PHE A 421 -44.10 -8.53 -21.86
#